data_AF-A0A8H7B6G4-F1
#
_entry.id   AF-A0A8H7B6G4-F1
#
_cell.length_a   1.000
_cell.length_b   1.000
_cell.length_c   1.000
_cell.angle_alpha   90.00
_cell.angle_beta   90.00
_cell.angle_gamma   90.00
#
_symmetry.space_group_name_H-M   'P 1'
#
loop_
_entity.id
_entity.type
_entity.pdbx_description
1 polymer ?
#
loop_
_entity_poly.entity_id
_entity_poly.type
_entity_poly.pdbx_seq_one_letter_code
_entity_poly.pdbx_strand_id
1 'polypeptide(L)'
;MRVAKIVTLLSTSLPLCSVWAGDAPVRVPLSWTEAAVKATHFVSQLNTTEKIDLVTGSYGSSPALPCVGMLVAIERLNYTGLCLSDGPAGLSRSDGVSVFASGITVAATWDRRLMYERGLAIGQEFRAKGLDMETPGTTSPTGIFYFGDSLADTIEAGNISPARLDDMATRVMTPYFRLGQDEDFPVTDPAS
;
A
#
# COMPACT_ATOMS: atom_id res chain seq x y z
N MET A 1 51.14 -2.70 48.72
CA MET A 1 51.81 -3.98 49.01
C MET A 1 50.77 -4.88 49.67
N ARG A 2 50.28 -6.00 49.13
CA ARG A 2 50.80 -6.96 48.14
C ARG A 2 49.76 -7.26 47.05
N VAL A 3 50.32 -7.65 45.91
CA VAL A 3 49.70 -7.99 44.61
C VAL A 3 49.30 -9.47 44.57
N ALA A 4 48.19 -9.80 43.89
CA ALA A 4 48.01 -10.96 42.98
C ALA A 4 46.51 -11.16 42.69
N LYS A 5 46.03 -11.56 41.52
CA LYS A 5 46.60 -11.80 40.18
C LYS A 5 45.39 -11.83 39.24
N ILE A 6 45.53 -11.18 38.09
CA ILE A 6 44.56 -11.20 36.99
C ILE A 6 44.61 -12.58 36.32
N VAL A 7 43.44 -13.20 36.11
CA VAL A 7 43.23 -14.22 35.08
C VAL A 7 42.14 -13.68 34.16
N THR A 8 42.57 -13.35 32.94
CA THR A 8 41.73 -12.88 31.85
C THR A 8 41.12 -14.07 31.12
N LEU A 9 39.80 -14.15 31.07
CA LEU A 9 39.07 -14.78 29.97
C LEU A 9 37.91 -13.84 29.59
N LEU A 10 37.96 -13.37 28.35
CA LEU A 10 37.03 -12.42 27.75
C LEU A 10 35.62 -13.00 27.70
N SER A 11 34.70 -12.36 28.40
CA SER A 11 33.26 -12.42 28.16
C SER A 11 32.73 -11.01 28.27
N THR A 12 32.71 -10.29 27.14
CA THR A 12 32.02 -9.00 27.06
C THR A 12 30.54 -9.28 27.07
N SER A 13 29.94 -9.27 28.26
CA SER A 13 28.49 -9.13 28.42
C SER A 13 28.10 -7.75 27.91
N LEU A 14 27.83 -7.64 26.61
CA LEU A 14 27.05 -6.54 26.07
C LEU A 14 25.68 -6.61 26.77
N PRO A 15 25.22 -5.55 27.44
CA PRO A 15 23.82 -5.51 27.83
C PRO A 15 23.04 -5.57 26.52
N LEU A 16 22.16 -6.57 26.41
CA LEU A 16 21.09 -6.55 25.43
C LEU A 16 20.26 -5.30 25.74
N CYS A 17 20.64 -4.16 25.17
CA CYS A 17 19.67 -3.14 24.84
C CYS A 17 18.71 -3.84 23.88
N SER A 18 17.64 -4.40 24.44
CA SER A 18 16.39 -4.55 23.73
C SER A 18 16.07 -3.18 23.13
N VAL A 19 16.45 -2.98 21.88
CA VAL A 19 15.83 -1.98 21.02
C VAL A 19 14.40 -2.46 20.91
N TRP A 20 13.56 -2.00 21.82
CA TRP A 20 12.15 -1.86 21.51
C TRP A 20 12.15 -0.98 20.27
N ALA A 21 11.76 -1.53 19.13
CA ALA A 21 11.26 -0.71 18.05
C ALA A 21 10.15 0.11 18.70
N GLY A 22 10.44 1.38 19.01
CA GLY A 22 9.44 2.28 19.56
C GLY A 22 8.29 2.26 18.58
N ASP A 23 7.09 1.94 19.07
CA ASP A 23 5.88 1.99 18.28
C ASP A 23 5.90 3.32 17.53
N ALA A 24 5.94 3.26 16.19
CA ALA A 24 5.82 4.45 15.37
C ALA A 24 4.58 5.22 15.90
N PRO A 25 4.69 6.54 16.11
CA PRO A 25 3.61 7.30 16.73
C PRO A 25 2.30 6.99 16.01
N VAL A 26 1.28 6.60 16.78
CA VAL A 26 -0.05 6.30 16.24
C VAL A 26 -0.56 7.58 15.57
N ARG A 27 -0.45 7.64 14.25
CA ARG A 27 -0.89 8.78 13.46
C ARG A 27 -2.41 8.84 13.52
N VAL A 28 -2.93 9.96 14.02
CA VAL A 28 -4.36 10.23 13.94
C VAL A 28 -4.68 10.48 12.45
N PRO A 29 -5.56 9.68 11.83
CA PRO A 29 -5.92 9.90 10.43
C PRO A 29 -6.56 11.27 10.26
N LEU A 30 -6.23 11.99 9.19
CA LEU A 30 -6.91 13.24 8.82
C LEU A 30 -8.42 12.99 8.69
N SER A 31 -9.26 13.99 8.95
CA SER A 31 -10.68 13.87 8.60
C SER A 31 -10.85 13.69 7.08
N TRP A 32 -11.97 13.09 6.66
CA TRP A 32 -12.25 12.91 5.23
C TRP A 32 -12.26 14.25 4.47
N THR A 33 -12.72 15.32 5.10
CA THR A 33 -12.74 16.66 4.51
C THR A 33 -11.34 17.23 4.35
N GLU A 34 -10.49 17.14 5.36
CA GLU A 34 -9.08 17.61 5.28
C GLU A 34 -8.29 16.82 4.24
N ALA A 35 -8.46 15.49 4.23
CA ALA A 35 -7.82 14.62 3.24
C ALA A 35 -8.31 14.92 1.82
N ALA A 36 -9.61 15.19 1.64
CA ALA A 36 -10.16 15.57 0.35
C ALA A 36 -9.60 16.91 -0.15
N VAL A 37 -9.42 17.90 0.74
CA VAL A 37 -8.77 19.18 0.38
C VAL A 37 -7.34 18.96 -0.10
N LYS A 38 -6.54 18.14 0.61
CA LYS A 38 -5.20 17.76 0.16
C LYS A 38 -5.23 17.05 -1.19
N ALA A 39 -6.15 16.09 -1.36
CA ALA A 39 -6.32 15.33 -2.59
C ALA A 39 -6.67 16.23 -3.78
N THR A 40 -7.64 17.14 -3.63
CA THR A 40 -8.00 18.10 -4.69
C THR A 40 -6.82 19.00 -5.04
N HIS A 41 -6.06 19.47 -4.04
CA HIS A 41 -4.86 20.28 -4.30
C HIS A 41 -3.80 19.48 -5.09
N PHE A 42 -3.56 18.22 -4.73
CA PHE A 42 -2.65 17.34 -5.48
C PHE A 42 -3.13 17.11 -6.92
N VAL A 43 -4.40 16.73 -7.11
CA VAL A 43 -4.99 16.45 -8.43
C VAL A 43 -4.99 17.68 -9.33
N SER A 44 -5.13 18.88 -8.77
CA SER A 44 -5.08 20.13 -9.55
C SER A 44 -3.73 20.39 -10.24
N GLN A 45 -2.66 19.75 -9.76
CA GLN A 45 -1.31 19.85 -10.32
C GLN A 45 -1.02 18.82 -11.41
N LEU A 46 -1.96 17.88 -11.65
CA LEU A 46 -1.79 16.78 -12.59
C LEU A 46 -2.23 17.16 -14.01
N ASN A 47 -1.51 16.65 -15.01
CA ASN A 47 -1.96 16.67 -16.39
C ASN A 47 -2.98 15.53 -16.65
N THR A 48 -3.64 15.56 -17.82
CA THR A 48 -4.68 14.58 -18.16
C THR A 48 -4.15 13.14 -18.18
N THR A 49 -2.93 12.91 -18.68
CA THR A 49 -2.31 11.59 -18.71
C THR A 49 -2.03 11.06 -17.31
N GLU A 50 -1.41 11.88 -16.45
CA GLU A 50 -1.15 11.55 -15.04
C GLU A 50 -2.45 11.21 -14.29
N LYS A 51 -3.55 11.93 -14.60
CA LYS A 51 -4.88 11.64 -14.03
C LYS A 51 -5.47 10.32 -14.54
N ILE A 52 -5.31 10.02 -15.83
CA ILE A 52 -5.76 8.76 -16.43
C ILE A 52 -4.99 7.60 -15.81
N ASP A 53 -3.66 7.70 -15.74
CA ASP A 53 -2.80 6.65 -15.17
C ASP A 53 -3.16 6.36 -13.70
N LEU A 54 -3.52 7.41 -12.95
CA LEU A 54 -3.93 7.28 -11.55
C LEU A 54 -5.27 6.54 -11.37
N VAL A 55 -6.17 6.60 -12.36
CA VAL A 55 -7.50 5.97 -12.26
C VAL A 55 -7.60 4.62 -12.98
N THR A 56 -6.70 4.34 -13.93
CA THR A 56 -6.67 3.06 -14.64
C THR A 56 -5.63 2.10 -14.08
N GLY A 57 -4.56 2.63 -13.47
CA GLY A 57 -3.41 1.84 -13.05
C GLY A 57 -2.66 1.21 -14.21
N SER A 58 -1.53 0.60 -13.87
CA SER A 58 -0.66 -0.14 -14.76
C SER A 58 -0.44 -1.55 -14.22
N TYR A 59 -0.17 -2.46 -15.13
CA TYR A 59 0.28 -3.81 -14.81
C TYR A 59 1.72 -3.95 -15.27
N GLY A 60 2.61 -4.39 -14.39
CA GLY A 60 4.00 -4.60 -14.75
C GLY A 60 4.14 -5.64 -15.86
N SER A 61 4.79 -5.26 -16.97
CA SER A 61 5.48 -6.23 -17.83
C SER A 61 6.80 -6.58 -17.17
N SER A 62 7.08 -7.88 -17.01
CA SER A 62 8.26 -8.44 -16.33
C SER A 62 9.60 -7.71 -16.58
N PRO A 63 10.55 -7.68 -15.61
CA PRO A 63 10.58 -8.53 -14.42
C PRO A 63 9.53 -8.14 -13.39
N ALA A 64 8.88 -9.15 -12.81
CA ALA A 64 7.69 -9.04 -11.99
C ALA A 64 7.84 -7.92 -10.96
N LEU A 65 6.98 -6.90 -11.06
CA LEU A 65 6.83 -5.95 -9.96
C LEU A 65 6.31 -6.71 -8.73
N PRO A 66 6.65 -6.26 -7.52
CA PRO A 66 6.15 -6.84 -6.27
C PRO A 66 4.64 -6.67 -6.02
N CYS A 67 3.94 -6.11 -7.01
CA CYS A 67 2.53 -5.76 -6.95
C CYS A 67 1.80 -6.48 -8.08
N VAL A 68 0.56 -6.91 -7.83
CA VAL A 68 -0.33 -7.41 -8.88
C VAL A 68 -0.72 -6.29 -9.85
N GLY A 69 -0.94 -5.08 -9.33
CA GLY A 69 -1.15 -3.86 -10.12
C GLY A 69 -0.49 -2.66 -9.44
N MET A 70 -0.35 -1.55 -10.15
CA MET A 70 0.28 -0.35 -9.60
C MET A 70 -0.37 0.92 -10.14
N LEU A 71 -0.62 1.88 -9.25
CA LEU A 71 -0.78 3.27 -9.68
C LEU A 71 0.61 3.86 -9.82
N VAL A 72 0.97 4.29 -11.02
CA VAL A 72 2.36 4.65 -11.35
C VAL A 72 2.84 5.88 -10.58
N ALA A 73 4.14 5.92 -10.30
CA ALA A 73 4.78 7.03 -9.63
C ALA A 73 4.72 8.31 -10.50
N ILE A 74 4.60 9.47 -9.83
CA ILE A 74 4.66 10.80 -10.44
C ILE A 74 5.81 11.53 -9.77
N GLU A 75 7.02 11.32 -10.29
CA GLU A 75 8.28 11.80 -9.69
C GLU A 75 8.29 13.33 -9.50
N ARG A 76 7.71 14.08 -10.44
CA ARG A 76 7.63 15.55 -10.38
C ARG A 76 6.91 16.07 -9.12
N LEU A 77 5.99 15.28 -8.57
CA LEU A 77 5.22 15.62 -7.38
C LEU A 77 5.61 14.78 -6.15
N ASN A 78 6.75 14.07 -6.21
CA ASN A 78 7.22 13.19 -5.15
C ASN A 78 6.17 12.13 -4.71
N TYR A 79 5.36 11.66 -5.66
CA TYR A 79 4.40 10.60 -5.43
C TYR A 79 5.00 9.27 -5.91
N THR A 80 5.16 8.33 -4.98
CA THR A 80 5.83 7.04 -5.22
C THR A 80 4.95 6.01 -5.93
N GLY A 81 3.66 6.32 -6.14
CA GLY A 81 2.69 5.36 -6.64
C GLY A 81 1.98 4.61 -5.51
N LEU A 82 1.08 3.70 -5.90
CA LEU A 82 0.41 2.78 -4.98
C LEU A 82 0.52 1.35 -5.48
N CYS A 83 0.94 0.46 -4.60
CA CYS A 83 1.09 -0.96 -4.86
C CYS A 83 -0.20 -1.71 -4.53
N LEU A 84 -0.80 -2.34 -5.54
CA LEU A 84 -2.03 -3.12 -5.43
C LEU A 84 -1.66 -4.61 -5.44
N SER A 85 -2.14 -5.38 -4.47
CA SER A 85 -1.95 -6.83 -4.46
C SER A 85 -3.22 -7.57 -4.06
N ASP A 86 -3.36 -8.79 -4.60
CA ASP A 86 -4.33 -9.75 -4.12
C ASP A 86 -3.80 -10.39 -2.82
N GLY A 87 -4.65 -10.93 -1.94
CA GLY A 87 -6.10 -10.85 -2.01
C GLY A 87 -6.81 -11.32 -0.72
N PRO A 88 -8.06 -11.80 -0.84
CA PRO A 88 -9.02 -11.82 0.26
C PRO A 88 -8.67 -12.78 1.39
N ALA A 89 -7.68 -13.67 1.20
CA ALA A 89 -7.20 -14.65 2.18
C ALA A 89 -5.72 -14.48 2.54
N GLY A 90 -5.14 -13.31 2.29
CA GLY A 90 -3.72 -13.03 2.51
C GLY A 90 -3.02 -12.58 1.23
N LEU A 91 -1.76 -12.18 1.36
CA LEU A 91 -0.97 -11.65 0.26
C LEU A 91 -0.66 -12.77 -0.73
N SER A 92 -0.94 -12.50 -2.00
CA SER A 92 -0.56 -13.34 -3.12
C SER A 92 0.88 -13.04 -3.53
N ARG A 93 1.55 -14.04 -4.13
CA ARG A 93 2.87 -13.90 -4.77
C ARG A 93 4.04 -13.44 -3.88
N SER A 94 3.85 -13.25 -2.58
CA SER A 94 4.91 -12.89 -1.64
C SER A 94 5.35 -14.06 -0.75
N ASP A 95 6.60 -14.01 -0.28
CA ASP A 95 7.15 -14.92 0.71
C ASP A 95 6.99 -14.42 2.15
N GLY A 96 7.10 -15.33 3.13
CA GLY A 96 7.03 -14.96 4.55
C GLY A 96 5.68 -14.42 5.03
N VAL A 97 4.60 -14.74 4.30
CA VAL A 97 3.21 -14.32 4.59
C VAL A 97 2.34 -15.50 5.02
N SER A 98 1.23 -15.21 5.70
CA SER A 98 0.28 -16.23 6.13
C SER A 98 -0.80 -16.49 5.07
N VAL A 99 -1.33 -17.70 5.05
CA VAL A 99 -2.54 -18.04 4.29
C VAL A 99 -3.71 -18.19 5.26
N PHE A 100 -4.65 -17.23 5.22
CA PHE A 100 -5.78 -17.18 6.14
C PHE A 100 -6.95 -18.06 5.65
N ALA A 101 -7.83 -18.43 6.59
CA ALA A 101 -9.07 -19.12 6.25
C ALA A 101 -9.88 -18.32 5.21
N SER A 102 -10.51 -18.98 4.24
CA SER A 102 -11.32 -18.30 3.22
C SER A 102 -12.53 -17.58 3.82
N GLY A 103 -13.08 -16.61 3.09
CA GLY A 103 -14.25 -15.84 3.55
C GLY A 103 -15.44 -16.73 3.93
N ILE A 104 -15.69 -17.82 3.20
CA ILE A 104 -16.78 -18.77 3.52
C ILE A 104 -16.51 -19.55 4.82
N THR A 105 -15.27 -19.96 5.08
CA THR A 105 -14.90 -20.63 6.33
C THR A 105 -15.09 -19.70 7.52
N VAL A 106 -14.74 -18.42 7.37
CA VAL A 106 -14.89 -17.41 8.42
C VAL A 106 -16.36 -17.06 8.62
N ALA A 107 -17.15 -16.97 7.54
CA ALA A 107 -18.60 -16.79 7.61
C ALA A 107 -19.28 -17.93 8.38
N ALA A 108 -18.83 -19.17 8.19
CA ALA A 108 -19.34 -20.34 8.89
C ALA A 108 -19.10 -20.32 10.41
N THR A 109 -18.22 -19.45 10.92
CA THR A 109 -18.03 -19.26 12.36
C THR A 109 -19.17 -18.47 13.01
N TRP A 110 -19.87 -17.63 12.22
CA TRP A 110 -20.84 -16.64 12.69
C TRP A 110 -20.30 -15.71 13.80
N ASP A 111 -18.97 -15.55 13.92
CA ASP A 111 -18.31 -14.72 14.92
C ASP A 111 -17.74 -13.44 14.27
N ARG A 112 -18.36 -12.29 14.58
CA ARG A 112 -17.93 -10.97 14.10
C ARG A 112 -16.53 -10.60 14.58
N ARG A 113 -16.11 -11.07 15.76
CA ARG A 113 -14.77 -10.81 16.29
C ARG A 113 -13.73 -11.55 15.45
N LEU A 114 -13.97 -12.81 15.10
CA LEU A 114 -13.06 -13.57 14.23
C LEU A 114 -12.97 -12.96 12.83
N MET A 115 -14.08 -12.44 12.29
CA MET A 115 -14.05 -11.68 11.02
C MET A 115 -13.13 -10.46 11.11
N TYR A 116 -13.24 -9.69 12.20
CA TYR A 116 -12.41 -8.50 12.44
C TYR A 116 -10.94 -8.86 12.64
N GLU A 117 -10.63 -9.80 13.52
CA GLU A 117 -9.25 -10.23 13.82
C GLU A 117 -8.53 -10.74 12.58
N ARG A 118 -9.23 -11.50 11.73
CA ARG A 118 -8.70 -11.93 10.43
C ARG A 118 -8.39 -10.75 9.52
N GLY A 119 -9.34 -9.82 9.36
CA GLY A 119 -9.13 -8.64 8.52
C GLY A 119 -7.97 -7.78 9.01
N LEU A 120 -7.85 -7.63 10.33
CA LEU A 120 -6.74 -6.91 10.97
C LEU A 120 -5.39 -7.58 10.69
N ALA A 121 -5.30 -8.91 10.86
CA ALA A 121 -4.07 -9.65 10.61
C ALA A 121 -3.63 -9.59 9.12
N ILE A 122 -4.58 -9.71 8.19
CA ILE A 122 -4.32 -9.52 6.76
C ILE A 122 -3.79 -8.10 6.51
N GLY A 123 -4.47 -7.07 7.02
CA GLY A 123 -4.04 -5.68 6.85
C GLY A 123 -2.66 -5.38 7.45
N GLN A 124 -2.28 -6.05 8.54
CA GLN A 124 -0.94 -5.95 9.13
C GLN A 124 0.14 -6.52 8.20
N GLU A 125 -0.09 -7.68 7.59
CA GLU A 125 0.85 -8.25 6.61
C GLU A 125 0.95 -7.39 5.35
N PHE A 126 -0.18 -6.86 4.86
CA PHE A 126 -0.20 -5.96 3.69
C PHE A 126 0.65 -4.71 3.96
N ARG A 127 0.43 -4.06 5.11
CA ARG A 127 1.20 -2.89 5.52
C ARG A 127 2.68 -3.21 5.70
N ALA A 128 3.01 -4.36 6.28
CA ALA A 128 4.40 -4.76 6.52
C ALA A 128 5.18 -4.98 5.22
N LYS A 129 4.52 -5.42 4.15
CA LYS A 129 5.11 -5.60 2.82
C LYS A 129 5.08 -4.33 1.95
N GLY A 130 4.60 -3.20 2.49
CA GLY A 130 4.53 -1.92 1.76
C GLY A 130 3.49 -1.95 0.65
N LEU A 131 2.37 -2.65 0.88
CA LEU A 131 1.20 -2.68 -0.02
C LEU A 131 0.18 -1.65 0.43
N ASP A 132 -0.43 -0.97 -0.54
CA ASP A 132 -1.29 0.20 -0.28
C ASP A 132 -2.78 -0.10 -0.39
N MET A 133 -3.15 -1.00 -1.29
CA MET A 133 -4.55 -1.34 -1.55
C MET A 133 -4.72 -2.82 -1.84
N GLU A 134 -5.52 -3.51 -1.01
CA GLU A 134 -6.00 -4.84 -1.32
C GLU A 134 -6.97 -4.76 -2.49
N THR A 135 -6.68 -5.48 -3.58
CA THR A 135 -7.64 -5.66 -4.67
C THR A 135 -8.40 -6.97 -4.47
N PRO A 136 -9.73 -6.95 -4.30
CA PRO A 136 -10.52 -8.17 -4.36
C PRO A 136 -10.69 -8.61 -5.82
N GLY A 137 -9.61 -9.11 -6.43
CA GLY A 137 -9.57 -9.95 -7.63
C GLY A 137 -9.87 -9.33 -9.01
N THR A 138 -9.13 -9.80 -10.02
CA THR A 138 -9.64 -10.37 -11.28
C THR A 138 -8.51 -11.09 -12.05
N THR A 139 -8.81 -12.21 -12.71
CA THR A 139 -7.89 -13.01 -13.52
C THR A 139 -7.78 -12.44 -14.93
N SER A 140 -6.64 -11.85 -15.28
CA SER A 140 -6.23 -11.67 -16.67
C SER A 140 -4.75 -12.09 -16.83
N PRO A 141 -4.40 -12.89 -17.85
CA PRO A 141 -3.05 -13.47 -17.99
C PRO A 141 -2.02 -12.53 -18.63
N THR A 142 -2.35 -11.27 -18.94
CA THR A 142 -1.42 -10.34 -19.64
C THR A 142 -1.45 -8.94 -19.05
N GLY A 143 -0.25 -8.36 -18.84
CA GLY A 143 -0.06 -6.97 -18.42
C GLY A 143 -0.42 -6.00 -19.54
N ILE A 144 -1.42 -5.16 -19.29
CA ILE A 144 -2.00 -4.16 -20.19
C ILE A 144 -2.55 -3.04 -19.28
N PHE A 145 -2.46 -1.77 -19.69
CA PHE A 145 -3.24 -0.69 -19.08
C PHE A 145 -4.72 -0.90 -19.43
N TYR A 146 -5.54 -1.35 -18.48
CA TYR A 146 -6.96 -1.58 -18.77
C TYR A 146 -7.67 -0.25 -18.89
N PHE A 147 -8.33 -0.03 -20.03
CA PHE A 147 -9.18 1.14 -20.30
C PHE A 147 -8.48 2.50 -20.39
N GLY A 148 -7.15 2.60 -20.29
CA GLY A 148 -6.41 3.87 -20.41
C GLY A 148 -6.71 4.63 -21.71
N ASP A 149 -6.40 4.02 -22.85
CA ASP A 149 -6.66 4.59 -24.18
C ASP A 149 -8.16 4.84 -24.40
N SER A 150 -9.01 3.89 -24.01
CA SER A 150 -10.46 4.04 -24.13
C SER A 150 -11.02 5.20 -23.29
N LEU A 151 -10.45 5.46 -22.12
CA LEU A 151 -10.82 6.58 -21.26
C LEU A 151 -10.33 7.90 -21.87
N ALA A 152 -9.11 7.93 -22.39
CA ALA A 152 -8.57 9.08 -23.12
C ALA A 152 -9.47 9.46 -24.30
N ASP A 153 -9.84 8.48 -25.15
CA ASP A 153 -10.73 8.68 -26.30
C ASP A 153 -12.10 9.21 -25.88
N THR A 154 -12.65 8.70 -24.76
CA THR A 154 -13.97 9.11 -24.26
C THR A 154 -13.94 10.55 -23.70
N ILE A 155 -12.81 10.97 -23.14
CA ILE A 155 -12.60 12.35 -22.69
C ILE A 155 -12.44 13.29 -23.88
N GLU A 156 -11.64 12.91 -24.88
CA GLU A 156 -11.45 13.68 -26.12
C GLU A 156 -12.77 13.84 -26.88
N ALA A 157 -13.59 12.78 -26.91
CA ALA A 157 -14.94 12.82 -27.48
C ALA A 157 -15.94 13.68 -26.68
N GLY A 158 -15.57 14.18 -25.50
CA GLY A 158 -16.43 15.01 -24.64
C GLY A 158 -17.52 14.24 -23.87
N ASN A 159 -17.50 12.91 -23.93
CA ASN A 159 -18.46 12.05 -23.21
C ASN A 159 -18.19 12.01 -21.70
N ILE A 160 -16.93 12.19 -21.29
CA ILE A 160 -16.53 12.36 -19.89
C ILE A 160 -15.90 13.74 -19.73
N SER A 161 -16.44 14.54 -18.80
CA SER A 161 -15.90 15.87 -18.54
C SER A 161 -14.57 15.81 -17.77
N PRO A 162 -13.66 16.78 -17.96
CA PRO A 162 -12.45 16.87 -17.16
C PRO A 162 -12.72 16.90 -15.64
N ALA A 163 -13.80 17.57 -15.22
CA ALA A 163 -14.22 17.61 -13.82
C ALA A 163 -14.60 16.22 -13.27
N ARG A 164 -15.14 15.34 -14.12
CA ARG A 164 -15.44 13.96 -13.72
C ARG A 164 -14.16 13.14 -13.54
N LEU A 165 -13.16 13.34 -14.41
CA LEU A 165 -11.84 12.72 -14.23
C LEU A 165 -11.17 13.20 -12.94
N ASP A 166 -11.27 14.50 -12.63
CA ASP A 166 -10.74 15.08 -11.38
C ASP A 166 -11.42 14.48 -10.14
N ASP A 167 -12.74 14.28 -10.17
CA ASP A 167 -13.48 13.61 -9.08
C ASP A 167 -13.03 12.15 -8.91
N MET A 168 -12.79 11.40 -10.00
CA MET A 168 -12.24 10.04 -9.92
C MET A 168 -10.86 10.03 -9.26
N ALA A 169 -9.93 10.85 -9.75
CA ALA A 169 -8.57 10.97 -9.20
C ALA A 169 -8.58 11.42 -7.73
N THR A 170 -9.45 12.37 -7.37
CA THR A 170 -9.57 12.85 -5.98
C THR A 170 -10.02 11.74 -5.04
N ARG A 171 -10.95 10.87 -5.47
CA ARG A 171 -11.41 9.73 -4.66
C ARG A 171 -10.32 8.70 -4.41
N VAL A 172 -9.40 8.51 -5.36
CA VAL A 172 -8.22 7.65 -5.18
C VAL A 172 -7.24 8.26 -4.18
N MET A 173 -6.97 9.57 -4.29
CA MET A 173 -5.97 10.23 -3.43
C MET A 173 -6.47 10.61 -2.04
N THR A 174 -7.79 10.69 -1.84
CA THR A 174 -8.34 11.00 -0.51
C THR A 174 -7.92 9.99 0.56
N PRO A 175 -8.08 8.66 0.39
CA PRO A 175 -7.58 7.69 1.37
C PRO A 175 -6.06 7.73 1.53
N TYR A 176 -5.30 7.97 0.46
CA TYR A 176 -3.84 8.14 0.50
C TYR A 176 -3.41 9.20 1.53
N PHE A 177 -3.96 10.42 1.42
CA PHE A 177 -3.67 11.50 2.36
C PHE A 177 -4.28 11.26 3.74
N ARG A 178 -5.47 10.63 3.82
CA ARG A 178 -6.12 10.32 5.10
C ARG A 178 -5.26 9.39 5.96
N LEU A 179 -4.64 8.39 5.33
CA LEU A 179 -3.82 7.39 5.99
C LEU A 179 -2.37 7.84 6.19
N GLY A 180 -2.00 9.03 5.72
CA GLY A 180 -0.66 9.58 5.84
C GLY A 180 0.36 8.83 4.99
N GLN A 181 -0.05 8.29 3.84
CA GLN A 181 0.84 7.62 2.90
C GLN A 181 1.80 8.61 2.19
N ASP A 182 1.56 9.92 2.33
CA ASP A 182 2.45 11.00 1.90
C ASP A 182 3.68 11.20 2.81
N GLU A 183 3.75 10.53 3.96
CA GLU A 183 4.75 10.79 4.99
C GLU A 183 5.36 9.47 5.50
N ASP A 184 6.65 9.22 5.29
CA ASP A 184 7.39 8.08 5.87
C ASP A 184 6.65 6.72 5.78
N PHE A 185 6.07 6.40 4.61
CA PHE A 185 5.42 5.11 4.37
C PHE A 185 6.45 4.06 3.95
N PRO A 186 6.33 2.78 4.39
CA PRO A 186 7.28 1.74 4.01
C PRO A 186 7.36 1.58 2.49
N VAL A 187 8.58 1.41 1.99
CA VAL A 187 8.78 1.00 0.60
C VAL A 187 8.27 -0.42 0.37
N THR A 188 7.82 -0.73 -0.84
CA THR A 188 7.38 -2.08 -1.20
C THR A 188 8.53 -3.08 -1.07
N ASP A 189 8.25 -4.23 -0.46
CA ASP A 189 9.23 -5.32 -0.29
C ASP A 189 9.60 -5.92 -1.66
N PRO A 190 10.90 -6.00 -2.04
CA PRO A 190 11.34 -6.65 -3.27
C PRO A 190 10.99 -8.14 -3.38
N ALA A 191 10.62 -8.80 -2.28
CA ALA A 191 10.23 -10.21 -2.24
C ALA A 191 8.70 -10.44 -2.37
N SER A 192 7.93 -9.38 -2.63
CA SER A 192 6.51 -9.47 -3.00
C SER A 192 6.30 -9.75 -4.48
#